data_AF-A0A7R9KUN0-F1
#
_entry.id   AF-A0A7R9KUN0-F1
#
_cell.length_a   1.000
_cell.length_b   1.000
_cell.length_c   1.000
_cell.angle_alpha   90.00
_cell.angle_beta   90.00
_cell.angle_gamma   90.00
#
_symmetry.space_group_name_H-M   'P 1'
#
loop_
_entity.id
_entity.type
_entity.pdbx_description
1 polymer ?
#
loop_
_entity_poly.entity_id
_entity_poly.type
_entity_poly.pdbx_seq_one_letter_code
_entity_poly.pdbx_strand_id
1 'polypeptide(L)'
;DSVEALAAQTAISYGLVGNGATHRFFKSTNISTYKKMAEYMEENANNVLKSSNSIGRDAVEESEGKYAFFMESAVIDYITERHCNLTQVGGLLDSKGYGIATKKDSKYRTPLSEAIVKLQETGVLRELKKTWWTQKAGGGACLSKGTPALLEMGMKNVGGVFLILIGGSVFSTFLAFYELFVETLRETSNMVRNHMFKEFVI
;
A
#
# COMPACT_ATOMS: atom_id res chain seq x y z
N ASP A 1 -7.12 -3.20 7.08
CA ASP A 1 -7.48 -2.87 5.68
C ASP A 1 -8.98 -2.87 5.46
N SER A 2 -9.71 -1.97 6.13
CA SER A 2 -11.16 -1.81 5.93
C SER A 2 -11.51 -0.33 5.84
N VAL A 3 -12.70 -0.03 5.30
CA VAL A 3 -13.16 1.36 5.17
C VAL A 3 -13.38 2.01 6.53
N GLU A 4 -13.73 1.24 7.56
CA GLU A 4 -13.86 1.71 8.94
C GLU A 4 -12.51 2.14 9.51
N ALA A 5 -11.44 1.39 9.22
CA ALA A 5 -10.09 1.75 9.62
C ALA A 5 -9.64 3.05 8.94
N LEU A 6 -9.98 3.24 7.66
CA LEU A 6 -9.71 4.48 6.92
C LEU A 6 -10.49 5.67 7.50
N ALA A 7 -11.74 5.46 7.91
CA ALA A 7 -12.59 6.49 8.50
C ALA A 7 -12.19 6.88 9.94
N ALA A 8 -11.52 5.97 10.67
CA ALA A 8 -11.12 6.19 12.06
C ALA A 8 -9.77 6.94 12.22
N GLN A 9 -9.02 7.09 11.14
CA GLN A 9 -7.69 7.69 11.12
C GLN A 9 -7.67 9.01 10.32
N THR A 10 -6.61 9.80 10.49
CA THR A 10 -6.45 11.12 9.84
C THR A 10 -5.17 11.25 9.01
N ALA A 11 -4.30 10.25 9.03
CA ALA A 11 -3.01 10.25 8.31
C ALA A 11 -3.18 10.14 6.78
N ILE A 12 -4.21 9.43 6.33
CA ILE A 12 -4.56 9.21 4.93
C ILE A 12 -5.84 9.98 4.64
N SER A 13 -5.75 11.00 3.80
CA SER A 13 -6.93 11.71 3.29
C SER A 13 -7.67 10.83 2.29
N TYR A 14 -8.97 11.03 2.13
CA TYR A 14 -9.75 10.29 1.15
C TYR A 14 -10.78 11.15 0.45
N GLY A 15 -11.08 10.80 -0.80
CA GLY A 15 -12.00 11.57 -1.62
C GLY A 15 -12.57 10.81 -2.81
N LEU A 16 -13.28 11.52 -3.67
CA LEU A 16 -14.04 10.97 -4.79
C LEU A 16 -14.33 12.02 -5.86
N VAL A 17 -14.97 11.62 -6.95
CA VAL A 17 -15.44 12.57 -7.97
C VAL A 17 -16.61 13.43 -7.45
N GLY A 18 -16.41 14.73 -7.41
CA GLY A 18 -17.41 15.71 -6.99
C GLY A 18 -18.70 15.59 -7.80
N ASN A 19 -19.85 15.73 -7.11
CA ASN A 19 -21.21 15.65 -7.68
C ASN A 19 -21.56 14.34 -8.45
N GLY A 20 -20.70 13.32 -8.37
CA GLY A 20 -20.91 12.01 -8.97
C GLY A 20 -21.93 11.12 -8.24
N ALA A 21 -22.15 9.92 -8.79
CA ALA A 21 -23.04 8.92 -8.16
C ALA A 21 -22.50 8.43 -6.81
N THR A 22 -21.18 8.20 -6.71
CA THR A 22 -20.51 7.84 -5.45
C THR A 22 -20.63 8.96 -4.42
N HIS A 23 -20.51 10.22 -4.84
CA HIS A 23 -20.69 11.35 -3.94
C HIS A 23 -22.09 11.36 -3.32
N ARG A 24 -23.12 11.21 -4.17
CA ARG A 24 -24.51 11.14 -3.73
C ARG A 24 -24.77 9.95 -2.82
N PHE A 25 -24.16 8.80 -3.08
CA PHE A 25 -24.25 7.62 -2.21
C PHE A 25 -23.78 7.93 -0.78
N PHE A 26 -22.61 8.55 -0.62
CA PHE A 26 -22.10 8.94 0.69
C PHE A 26 -23.03 9.95 1.39
N LYS A 27 -23.63 10.90 0.65
CA LYS A 27 -24.60 11.85 1.22
C LYS A 27 -25.93 11.23 1.62
N SER A 28 -26.42 10.22 0.89
CA SER A 28 -27.76 9.65 1.10
C SER A 28 -27.78 8.39 1.97
N THR A 29 -26.62 7.84 2.30
CA THR A 29 -26.53 6.59 3.08
C THR A 29 -27.03 6.76 4.51
N ASN A 30 -27.54 5.68 5.10
CA ASN A 30 -27.95 5.63 6.51
C ASN A 30 -26.86 5.07 7.44
N ILE A 31 -25.73 4.62 6.89
CA ILE A 31 -24.63 4.05 7.66
C ILE A 31 -23.83 5.17 8.31
N SER A 32 -23.71 5.15 9.64
CA SER A 32 -23.07 6.20 10.43
C SER A 32 -21.62 6.47 10.01
N THR A 33 -20.83 5.43 9.75
CA THR A 33 -19.45 5.55 9.27
C THR A 33 -19.38 6.34 7.97
N TYR A 34 -20.23 6.01 6.98
CA TYR A 34 -20.21 6.68 5.68
C TYR A 34 -20.75 8.11 5.73
N LYS A 35 -21.70 8.42 6.64
CA LYS A 35 -22.12 9.80 6.90
C LYS A 35 -20.97 10.67 7.40
N LYS A 36 -20.21 10.18 8.39
CA LYS A 36 -19.02 10.88 8.89
C LYS A 36 -17.97 11.10 7.80
N MET A 37 -17.78 10.10 6.94
CA MET A 37 -16.88 10.25 5.79
C MET A 37 -17.39 11.29 4.79
N ALA A 38 -18.70 11.35 4.55
CA ALA A 38 -19.32 12.37 3.71
C ALA A 38 -19.12 13.78 4.28
N GLU A 39 -19.34 13.97 5.58
CA GLU A 39 -19.10 15.23 6.29
C GLU A 39 -17.65 15.69 6.14
N TYR A 40 -16.68 14.80 6.40
CA TYR A 40 -15.26 15.08 6.18
C TYR A 40 -14.96 15.52 4.74
N MET A 41 -15.53 14.82 3.75
CA MET A 41 -15.30 15.14 2.33
C MET A 41 -15.91 16.49 1.93
N GLU A 42 -17.05 16.87 2.53
CA GLU A 42 -17.68 18.17 2.30
C GLU A 42 -16.88 19.31 2.94
N GLU A 43 -16.41 19.13 4.18
CA GLU A 43 -15.56 20.12 4.88
C GLU A 43 -14.23 20.36 4.15
N ASN A 44 -13.70 19.32 3.50
CA ASN A 44 -12.41 19.35 2.80
C ASN A 44 -12.57 19.36 1.26
N ALA A 45 -13.73 19.80 0.75
CA ALA A 45 -14.13 19.61 -0.65
C ALA A 45 -13.06 20.04 -1.66
N ASN A 46 -12.41 21.19 -1.45
CA ASN A 46 -11.39 21.73 -2.36
C ASN A 46 -10.16 20.83 -2.51
N ASN A 47 -9.83 20.05 -1.47
CA ASN A 47 -8.63 19.22 -1.43
C ASN A 47 -8.92 17.79 -1.87
N VAL A 48 -10.04 17.22 -1.39
CA VAL A 48 -10.31 15.79 -1.54
C VAL A 48 -11.27 15.47 -2.68
N LEU A 49 -12.11 16.40 -3.14
CA LEU A 49 -12.98 16.15 -4.29
C LEU A 49 -12.23 16.45 -5.58
N LYS A 50 -12.31 15.52 -6.54
CA LYS A 50 -11.69 15.67 -7.86
C LYS A 50 -12.76 15.79 -8.93
N SER A 51 -12.41 16.39 -10.06
CA SER A 51 -13.35 16.59 -11.17
C SER A 51 -13.53 15.34 -12.04
N SER A 52 -12.59 14.40 -12.04
CA SER A 52 -12.67 13.15 -12.81
C SER A 52 -11.92 12.00 -12.12
N ASN A 53 -12.20 10.78 -12.56
CA ASN A 53 -11.48 9.58 -12.10
C ASN A 53 -9.99 9.60 -12.48
N SER A 54 -9.63 10.19 -13.61
CA SER A 54 -8.22 10.28 -14.03
C SER A 54 -7.42 11.18 -13.10
N ILE A 55 -7.97 12.34 -12.74
CA ILE A 55 -7.35 13.27 -11.80
C ILE A 55 -7.31 12.67 -10.39
N GLY A 56 -8.34 11.90 -10.02
CA GLY A 56 -8.35 11.12 -8.77
C GLY A 56 -7.24 10.07 -8.71
N ARG A 57 -7.06 9.30 -9.80
CA ARG A 57 -5.97 8.34 -9.94
C ARG A 57 -4.61 9.02 -9.77
N ASP A 58 -4.36 10.09 -10.53
CA ASP A 58 -3.07 10.80 -10.53
C ASP A 58 -2.75 11.34 -9.13
N ALA A 59 -3.75 11.91 -8.46
CA ALA A 59 -3.60 12.36 -7.08
C ALA A 59 -3.23 11.22 -6.11
N VAL A 60 -3.75 10.00 -6.28
CA VAL A 60 -3.36 8.84 -5.46
C VAL A 60 -1.91 8.44 -5.73
N GLU A 61 -1.50 8.40 -7.00
CA GLU A 61 -0.13 8.05 -7.38
C GLU A 61 0.88 9.06 -6.81
N GLU A 62 0.57 10.35 -6.88
CA GLU A 62 1.43 11.45 -6.41
C GLU A 62 1.46 11.58 -4.88
N SER A 63 0.46 11.04 -4.18
CA SER A 63 0.35 11.21 -2.71
C SER A 63 1.17 10.20 -1.90
N GLU A 64 1.89 9.28 -2.55
CA GLU A 64 2.77 8.29 -1.89
C GLU A 64 2.09 7.54 -0.73
N GLY A 65 0.84 7.12 -0.92
CA GLY A 65 0.05 6.38 0.07
C GLY A 65 -0.67 7.23 1.12
N LYS A 66 -0.62 8.56 1.02
CA LYS A 66 -1.32 9.50 1.93
C LYS A 66 -2.69 9.94 1.45
N TYR A 67 -3.14 9.44 0.30
CA TYR A 67 -4.46 9.71 -0.25
C TYR A 67 -5.11 8.45 -0.82
N ALA A 68 -6.40 8.25 -0.50
CA ALA A 68 -7.22 7.18 -1.05
C ALA A 68 -8.38 7.77 -1.88
N PHE A 69 -8.78 7.07 -2.94
CA PHE A 69 -9.82 7.57 -3.84
C PHE A 69 -10.92 6.55 -4.08
N PHE A 70 -12.16 6.93 -3.80
CA PHE A 70 -13.33 6.09 -4.06
C PHE A 70 -13.78 6.25 -5.50
N MET A 71 -13.91 5.12 -6.18
CA MET A 71 -14.40 5.02 -7.56
C MET A 71 -15.15 3.69 -7.75
N GLU A 72 -15.81 3.54 -8.88
CA GLU A 72 -16.56 2.32 -9.22
C GLU A 72 -15.59 1.16 -9.46
N SER A 73 -15.94 -0.04 -8.98
CA SER A 73 -15.05 -1.22 -9.01
C SER A 73 -14.59 -1.59 -10.43
N ALA A 74 -15.45 -1.46 -11.44
CA ALA A 74 -15.08 -1.72 -12.83
C ALA A 74 -13.95 -0.78 -13.31
N VAL A 75 -13.94 0.47 -12.83
CA VAL A 75 -12.90 1.46 -13.14
C VAL A 75 -11.62 1.14 -12.37
N ILE A 76 -11.73 0.72 -11.10
CA ILE A 76 -10.58 0.26 -10.29
C ILE A 76 -9.90 -0.91 -11.00
N ASP A 77 -10.64 -1.97 -11.31
CA ASP A 77 -10.15 -3.16 -12.03
C ASP A 77 -9.44 -2.77 -13.33
N TYR A 78 -9.94 -1.75 -14.03
CA TYR A 78 -9.35 -1.31 -15.30
C TYR A 78 -8.02 -0.59 -15.10
N ILE A 79 -7.94 0.28 -14.08
CA ILE A 79 -6.79 1.11 -13.79
C ILE A 79 -5.66 0.26 -13.19
N THR A 80 -5.95 -0.64 -12.25
CA THR A 80 -4.92 -1.45 -11.56
C THR A 80 -4.23 -2.44 -12.50
N GLU A 81 -4.90 -2.88 -13.57
CA GLU A 81 -4.28 -3.67 -14.64
C GLU A 81 -3.20 -2.91 -15.44
N ARG A 82 -3.20 -1.56 -15.36
CA ARG A 82 -2.31 -0.65 -16.10
C ARG A 82 -1.31 0.07 -15.19
N HIS A 83 -1.72 0.38 -13.97
CA HIS A 83 -0.98 1.17 -12.98
C HIS A 83 -0.65 0.29 -11.76
N CYS A 84 0.52 -0.34 -11.78
CA CYS A 84 0.88 -1.42 -10.85
C CYS A 84 1.26 -0.95 -9.45
N ASN A 85 1.46 0.36 -9.28
CA ASN A 85 1.62 1.05 -8.00
C ASN A 85 0.27 1.28 -7.29
N LEU A 86 -0.84 1.08 -7.99
CA LEU A 86 -2.18 1.24 -7.43
C LEU A 86 -2.78 -0.13 -7.11
N THR A 87 -3.52 -0.19 -6.01
CA THR A 87 -4.26 -1.38 -5.60
C THR A 87 -5.61 -1.01 -5.02
N GLN A 88 -6.58 -1.91 -5.15
CA GLN A 88 -7.79 -1.83 -4.35
C GLN A 88 -7.46 -2.24 -2.92
N VAL A 89 -8.00 -1.51 -1.94
CA VAL A 89 -7.95 -1.87 -0.52
C VAL A 89 -9.37 -2.02 0.01
N GLY A 90 -9.63 -3.10 0.73
CA GLY A 90 -10.95 -3.41 1.27
C GLY A 90 -11.95 -3.95 0.22
N GLY A 91 -13.17 -4.19 0.69
CA GLY A 91 -14.28 -4.71 -0.10
C GLY A 91 -15.08 -3.61 -0.82
N LEU A 92 -16.13 -4.04 -1.52
CA LEU A 92 -17.07 -3.12 -2.15
C LEU A 92 -17.95 -2.44 -1.10
N LEU A 93 -18.18 -1.14 -1.27
CA LEU A 93 -19.06 -0.35 -0.39
C LEU A 93 -20.54 -0.53 -0.74
N ASP A 94 -20.81 -0.90 -1.99
CA ASP A 94 -22.13 -1.17 -2.53
C ASP A 94 -22.08 -2.23 -3.64
N SER A 95 -23.25 -2.74 -4.02
CA SER A 95 -23.41 -3.67 -5.14
C SER A 95 -24.21 -2.99 -6.24
N LYS A 96 -23.50 -2.33 -7.16
CA LYS A 96 -24.08 -1.68 -8.34
C LYS A 96 -23.69 -2.41 -9.63
N GLY A 97 -24.52 -2.26 -10.66
CA GLY A 97 -24.27 -2.81 -11.99
C GLY A 97 -24.70 -1.83 -13.09
N TYR A 98 -24.07 -1.96 -14.26
CA TYR A 98 -24.46 -1.21 -15.45
C TYR A 98 -25.60 -1.91 -16.19
N GLY A 99 -26.46 -1.12 -16.84
CA GLY A 99 -27.56 -1.62 -17.65
C GLY A 99 -27.75 -0.80 -18.92
N ILE A 100 -28.37 -1.40 -19.93
CA ILE A 100 -28.72 -0.72 -21.18
C ILE A 100 -30.11 -0.09 -21.00
N ALA A 101 -30.18 1.24 -21.11
CA ALA A 101 -31.43 1.97 -20.99
C ALA A 101 -32.18 2.01 -22.33
N THR A 102 -33.49 1.77 -22.29
CA THR A 102 -34.41 1.97 -23.42
C THR A 102 -35.51 2.93 -23.05
N LYS A 103 -36.14 3.59 -24.04
CA LYS A 103 -37.38 4.35 -23.81
C LYS A 103 -38.41 3.47 -23.08
N LYS A 104 -39.19 4.08 -22.19
CA LYS A 104 -40.32 3.41 -21.53
C LYS A 104 -41.24 2.80 -22.59
N ASP A 105 -41.70 1.58 -22.33
CA ASP A 105 -42.60 0.80 -23.21
C ASP A 105 -42.01 0.49 -24.59
N SER A 106 -40.68 0.51 -24.73
CA SER A 106 -40.00 0.08 -25.95
C SER A 106 -40.18 -1.42 -26.19
N LYS A 107 -40.57 -1.78 -27.43
CA LYS A 107 -40.63 -3.16 -27.91
C LYS A 107 -39.30 -3.93 -27.83
N TYR A 108 -38.18 -3.22 -27.70
CA TYR A 108 -36.85 -3.81 -27.61
C TYR A 108 -36.42 -4.18 -26.19
N ARG A 109 -37.16 -3.77 -25.15
CA ARG A 109 -36.77 -4.01 -23.75
C ARG A 109 -36.61 -5.49 -23.44
N THR A 110 -37.62 -6.30 -23.79
CA THR A 110 -37.63 -7.73 -23.50
C THR A 110 -36.58 -8.48 -24.33
N PRO A 111 -36.51 -8.32 -25.67
CA PRO A 111 -35.49 -8.99 -26.47
C PRO A 111 -34.04 -8.64 -26.07
N LEU A 112 -33.78 -7.38 -25.71
CA LEU A 112 -32.44 -6.98 -25.23
C LEU A 112 -32.10 -7.63 -23.90
N SER A 113 -33.06 -7.70 -22.98
CA SER A 113 -32.84 -8.32 -21.67
C SER A 113 -32.53 -9.81 -21.80
N GLU A 114 -33.28 -10.52 -22.64
CA GLU A 114 -33.05 -11.94 -22.94
C GLU A 114 -31.68 -12.17 -23.61
N ALA A 115 -31.30 -11.31 -24.56
CA ALA A 115 -30.01 -11.39 -25.21
C ALA A 115 -28.84 -11.18 -24.21
N ILE A 116 -28.98 -10.23 -23.27
CA ILE A 116 -27.97 -9.98 -22.23
C ILE A 116 -27.81 -11.23 -21.33
N VAL A 117 -28.92 -11.83 -20.89
CA VAL A 117 -28.90 -13.06 -20.08
C VAL A 117 -28.21 -14.18 -20.83
N LYS A 118 -28.55 -14.39 -22.11
CA LYS A 118 -27.88 -15.39 -22.95
C LYS A 118 -26.38 -15.15 -23.08
N LEU A 119 -25.93 -13.90 -23.24
CA LEU A 119 -24.50 -13.56 -23.28
C LEU A 119 -23.78 -13.78 -21.95
N GLN A 120 -24.50 -13.63 -20.83
CA GLN A 120 -23.98 -13.92 -19.50
C GLN A 120 -23.84 -15.42 -19.26
N GLU A 121 -24.88 -16.20 -19.56
CA GLU A 121 -24.91 -17.67 -19.41
C GLU A 121 -23.87 -18.37 -20.28
N THR A 122 -23.73 -17.92 -21.53
CA THR A 122 -22.70 -18.43 -22.45
C THR A 122 -21.28 -17.98 -22.09
N GLY A 123 -21.13 -17.05 -21.14
CA GLY A 123 -19.83 -16.56 -20.69
C GLY A 123 -19.16 -15.54 -21.61
N VAL A 124 -19.82 -15.11 -22.69
CA VAL A 124 -19.29 -14.13 -23.65
C VAL A 124 -18.96 -12.81 -22.95
N LEU A 125 -19.81 -12.34 -22.02
CA LEU A 125 -19.53 -11.11 -21.26
C LEU A 125 -18.25 -11.22 -20.42
N ARG A 126 -17.98 -12.39 -19.85
CA ARG A 126 -16.76 -12.66 -19.06
C ARG A 126 -15.52 -12.65 -19.94
N GLU A 127 -15.62 -13.25 -21.12
CA GLU A 127 -14.54 -13.24 -22.12
C GLU A 127 -14.25 -11.82 -22.62
N LEU A 128 -15.30 -11.04 -22.89
CA LEU A 128 -15.17 -9.63 -23.24
C LEU A 128 -14.50 -8.83 -22.11
N LYS A 129 -14.95 -8.98 -20.86
CA LYS A 129 -14.30 -8.33 -19.71
C LYS A 129 -12.81 -8.68 -19.68
N LYS A 130 -12.46 -9.97 -19.74
CA LYS A 130 -11.06 -10.42 -19.75
C LYS A 130 -10.27 -9.76 -20.89
N THR A 131 -10.80 -9.80 -22.11
CA THR A 131 -10.14 -9.25 -23.30
C THR A 131 -9.85 -7.76 -23.14
N TRP A 132 -10.84 -6.97 -22.73
CA TRP A 132 -10.72 -5.51 -22.67
C TRP A 132 -9.97 -5.00 -21.44
N TRP A 133 -10.07 -5.70 -20.30
CA TRP A 133 -9.36 -5.30 -19.08
C TRP A 133 -7.90 -5.73 -19.10
N THR A 134 -7.63 -6.98 -19.51
CA THR A 134 -6.32 -7.63 -19.30
C THR A 134 -5.48 -7.81 -20.57
N GLN A 135 -6.09 -7.85 -21.77
CA GLN A 135 -5.36 -8.17 -23.01
C GLN A 135 -5.23 -7.00 -23.98
N LYS A 136 -6.14 -6.02 -23.91
CA LYS A 136 -6.20 -4.87 -24.82
C LYS A 136 -5.93 -3.56 -24.08
N ALA A 137 -5.62 -2.52 -24.87
CA ALA A 137 -5.49 -1.14 -24.39
C ALA A 137 -4.56 -0.96 -23.17
N GLY A 138 -3.43 -1.70 -23.14
CA GLY A 138 -2.45 -1.64 -22.05
C GLY A 138 -2.76 -2.49 -20.81
N GLY A 139 -3.80 -3.32 -20.85
CA GLY A 139 -4.07 -4.31 -19.80
C GLY A 139 -2.95 -5.36 -19.67
N GLY A 140 -2.80 -5.95 -18.48
CA GLY A 140 -1.79 -6.97 -18.22
C GLY A 140 -0.36 -6.43 -18.09
N ALA A 141 -0.18 -5.11 -18.11
CA ALA A 141 1.12 -4.46 -17.95
C ALA A 141 1.79 -4.85 -16.61
N CYS A 142 0.98 -5.10 -15.58
CA CYS A 142 1.45 -5.48 -14.26
C CYS A 142 1.86 -6.96 -14.13
N LEU A 143 1.36 -7.82 -15.01
CA LEU A 143 1.81 -9.22 -15.09
C LEU A 143 3.15 -9.34 -15.83
N SER A 144 3.41 -8.47 -16.82
CA SER A 144 4.69 -8.46 -17.56
C SER A 144 5.86 -7.92 -16.75
N LYS A 145 5.63 -7.13 -15.69
CA LYS A 145 6.65 -6.78 -14.70
C LYS A 145 6.99 -7.93 -13.74
N GLY A 146 6.40 -9.11 -13.96
CA GLY A 146 6.62 -10.34 -13.21
C GLY A 146 7.36 -11.39 -14.03
N THR A 147 8.57 -11.11 -14.51
CA THR A 147 9.61 -12.04 -14.06
C THR A 147 9.94 -11.54 -12.67
N PRO A 148 9.74 -12.32 -11.59
CA PRO A 148 10.28 -11.93 -10.31
C PRO A 148 11.78 -11.89 -10.55
N ALA A 149 12.34 -10.69 -10.74
CA ALA A 149 13.71 -10.44 -10.33
C ALA A 149 13.68 -10.91 -8.87
N LEU A 150 14.16 -12.14 -8.67
CA LEU A 150 14.39 -12.82 -7.41
C LEU A 150 14.50 -11.75 -6.35
N LEU A 151 13.51 -11.65 -5.46
CA LEU A 151 13.55 -10.94 -4.19
C LEU A 151 14.96 -10.39 -3.95
N GLU A 152 15.30 -9.27 -4.59
CA GLU A 152 16.65 -8.77 -4.50
C GLU A 152 16.57 -8.09 -3.16
N MET A 153 16.91 -8.86 -2.12
CA MET A 153 16.99 -8.41 -0.74
C MET A 153 18.11 -7.38 -0.72
N GLY A 154 17.79 -6.18 -1.21
CA GLY A 154 18.74 -5.12 -1.42
C GLY A 154 19.40 -4.81 -0.09
N MET A 155 20.62 -4.31 -0.16
CA MET A 155 21.53 -3.99 0.94
C MET A 155 20.85 -3.30 2.16
N LYS A 156 19.73 -2.61 1.96
CA LYS A 156 18.86 -2.08 3.04
C LYS A 156 18.35 -3.14 4.03
N ASN A 157 18.05 -4.36 3.59
CA ASN A 157 17.57 -5.44 4.45
C ASN A 157 18.70 -6.17 5.20
N VAL A 158 19.93 -6.15 4.66
CA VAL A 158 21.12 -6.83 5.23
C VAL A 158 22.00 -5.86 6.04
N GLY A 159 21.70 -4.55 6.03
CA GLY A 159 22.45 -3.51 6.73
C GLY A 159 22.62 -3.77 8.23
N GLY A 160 21.64 -4.42 8.88
CA GLY A 160 21.74 -4.81 10.29
C GLY A 160 22.90 -5.76 10.58
N VAL A 161 23.22 -6.68 9.65
CA VAL A 161 24.32 -7.64 9.81
C VAL A 161 25.68 -6.93 9.78
N PHE A 162 25.86 -5.97 8.86
CA PHE A 162 27.10 -5.18 8.78
C PHE A 162 27.34 -4.31 10.01
N LEU A 163 26.28 -3.73 10.59
CA LEU A 163 26.39 -2.94 11.82
C LEU A 163 26.84 -3.80 13.01
N ILE A 164 26.31 -5.01 13.14
CA ILE A 164 26.72 -5.94 14.21
C ILE A 164 28.17 -6.38 14.03
N LEU A 165 28.61 -6.66 12.79
CA LEU A 165 30.00 -7.06 12.51
C LEU A 165 31.00 -5.95 12.85
N ILE A 166 30.72 -4.71 12.45
CA ILE A 166 31.60 -3.57 12.73
C ILE A 166 31.63 -3.29 14.25
N GLY A 167 30.46 -3.26 14.88
CA GLY A 167 30.36 -3.05 16.33
C GLY A 167 31.10 -4.13 17.13
N GLY A 168 30.94 -5.40 16.75
CA GLY A 168 31.63 -6.52 17.37
C GLY A 168 33.14 -6.47 17.18
N SER A 169 33.63 -6.11 15.98
CA SER A 169 35.06 -5.99 15.71
C SER A 169 35.72 -4.86 16.52
N VAL A 170 35.06 -3.70 16.62
CA VAL A 170 35.55 -2.56 17.41
C VAL A 170 35.56 -2.91 18.90
N PHE A 171 34.47 -3.49 19.41
CA PHE A 171 34.37 -3.89 20.82
C PHE A 171 35.42 -4.94 21.20
N SER A 172 35.64 -5.95 20.36
CA SER A 172 36.69 -6.95 20.56
C SER A 172 38.09 -6.32 20.62
N THR A 173 38.33 -5.32 19.79
CA THR A 173 39.62 -4.62 19.75
C THR A 173 39.84 -3.82 21.04
N PHE A 174 38.81 -3.12 21.54
CA PHE A 174 38.86 -2.41 22.82
C PHE A 174 39.09 -3.34 24.01
N LEU A 175 38.42 -4.50 24.05
CA LEU A 175 38.64 -5.49 25.10
C LEU A 175 40.08 -6.01 25.10
N ALA A 176 40.65 -6.29 23.93
CA ALA A 176 42.05 -6.72 23.81
C ALA A 176 43.03 -5.65 24.33
N PHE A 177 42.79 -4.37 24.00
CA PHE A 177 43.61 -3.28 24.54
C PHE A 177 43.45 -3.10 26.05
N TYR A 178 42.23 -3.24 26.56
CA TYR A 178 41.97 -3.16 28.01
C TYR A 178 42.67 -4.27 28.77
N GLU A 179 42.61 -5.50 28.27
CA GLU A 179 43.28 -6.66 28.87
C GLU A 179 44.81 -6.48 28.86
N LEU A 180 45.38 -6.01 27.75
CA LEU A 180 46.82 -5.72 27.65
C LEU A 180 47.27 -4.61 28.62
N PHE A 181 46.43 -3.58 28.83
CA PHE A 181 46.72 -2.53 29.80
C PHE A 181 46.65 -3.04 31.25
N VAL A 182 45.66 -3.87 31.58
CA VAL A 182 45.55 -4.46 32.92
C VAL A 182 46.71 -5.42 33.19
N GLU A 183 47.10 -6.25 32.23
CA GLU A 183 48.20 -7.21 32.41
C GLU A 183 49.53 -6.48 32.60
N THR A 184 49.83 -5.43 31.81
CA THR A 184 51.04 -4.62 31.98
C THR A 184 51.08 -3.91 33.34
N LEU A 185 49.96 -3.36 33.83
CA LEU A 185 49.88 -2.81 35.19
C LEU A 185 50.05 -3.88 36.28
N ARG A 186 49.49 -5.08 36.06
CA ARG A 186 49.60 -6.22 36.98
C ARG A 186 51.05 -6.72 37.05
N GLU A 187 51.73 -6.88 35.93
CA GLU A 187 53.14 -7.25 35.85
C GLU A 187 54.03 -6.21 36.53
N THR A 188 53.78 -4.92 36.30
CA THR A 188 54.53 -3.83 36.94
C THR A 188 54.30 -3.84 38.47
N SER A 189 53.05 -4.01 38.93
CA SER A 189 52.73 -4.15 40.35
C SER A 189 53.37 -5.39 41.00
N ASN A 190 53.40 -6.51 40.29
CA ASN A 190 54.03 -7.75 40.78
C ASN A 190 55.56 -7.64 40.81
N MET A 191 56.19 -6.98 39.84
CA MET A 191 57.62 -6.70 39.85
C MET A 191 58.00 -5.76 41.00
N VAL A 192 57.27 -4.67 41.20
CA VAL A 192 57.51 -3.74 42.33
C VAL A 192 57.30 -4.44 43.67
N ARG A 193 56.25 -5.26 43.81
CA ARG A 193 55.99 -6.03 45.04
C ARG A 193 57.08 -7.07 45.32
N ASN A 194 57.56 -7.79 44.31
CA ASN A 194 58.65 -8.75 44.47
C ASN A 194 60.00 -8.08 44.75
N HIS A 195 60.23 -6.88 44.22
CA HIS A 195 61.43 -6.09 44.53
C HIS A 195 61.39 -5.54 45.97
N MET A 196 60.25 -5.01 46.41
CA MET A 196 60.04 -4.57 47.80
C MET A 196 60.13 -5.74 48.81
N PHE A 197 59.63 -6.93 48.45
CA PHE A 197 59.77 -8.12 49.29
C PHE A 197 61.22 -8.57 49.42
N LYS A 198 62.04 -8.41 48.37
CA LYS A 198 63.48 -8.70 48.44
C LYS A 198 64.25 -7.72 49.30
N GLU A 199 63.89 -6.44 49.31
CA GLU A 199 64.52 -5.44 50.21
C GLU A 199 64.10 -5.60 51.68
N PHE A 200 62.94 -6.20 51.98
CA PHE A 200 62.48 -6.41 53.35
C PHE A 200 62.99 -7.73 53.99
N VAL A 201 63.58 -8.63 53.20
CA VAL A 201 64.05 -9.97 53.65
C VAL A 201 65.60 -10.02 53.79
N ILE A 202 66.28 -8.88 53.68
CA ILE A 202 67.70 -8.69 54.04
C ILE A 202 67.75 -7.85 55.31
#